data_AF-A0A1Y5TH34-F1
#
_entry.id   AF-A0A1Y5TH34-F1
#
_cell.length_a   1.000
_cell.length_b   1.000
_cell.length_c   1.000
_cell.angle_alpha   90.00
_cell.angle_beta   90.00
_cell.angle_gamma   90.00
#
_symmetry.space_group_name_H-M   'P 1'
#
loop_
_entity.id
_entity.type
_entity.pdbx_description
1 polymer ?
#
loop_
_entity_poly.entity_id
_entity_poly.type
_entity_poly.pdbx_seq_one_letter_code
_entity_poly.pdbx_strand_id
1 'polypeptide(L)'
;MYGVILWSDQNNKRAVIWCEDHGDLAFYKSKQKDEFLDNWCDPGDLVRFDIEEDGEMRLASNLSLVAADEYPTLARHLKQASAAPVSAVAPSADAAHYPEEDKIVPFAAVTENAMTKVCPKQYKAL
;
A
#
# COMPACT_ATOMS: atom_id res chain seq x y z
N MET A 1 9.36 -10.65 -2.43
CA MET A 1 9.36 -9.23 -2.83
C MET A 1 9.42 -8.35 -1.60
N TYR A 2 9.98 -7.16 -1.72
CA TYR A 2 9.87 -6.09 -0.71
C TYR A 2 8.83 -5.04 -1.12
N GLY A 3 8.26 -4.36 -0.14
CA GLY A 3 7.36 -3.26 -0.37
C GLY A 3 7.06 -2.45 0.88
N VAL A 4 6.40 -1.33 0.71
CA VAL A 4 6.04 -0.41 1.80
C VAL A 4 4.53 -0.41 1.98
N ILE A 5 4.07 -0.52 3.23
CA ILE A 5 2.65 -0.43 3.56
C ILE A 5 2.17 1.00 3.29
N LEU A 6 1.19 1.17 2.40
CA LEU A 6 0.56 2.47 2.13
C LEU A 6 -0.70 2.69 2.98
N TRP A 7 -1.39 1.60 3.30
CA TRP A 7 -2.60 1.58 4.09
C TRP A 7 -2.76 0.23 4.76
N SER A 8 -3.35 0.22 5.96
CA SER A 8 -3.60 -1.00 6.72
C SER A 8 -4.91 -0.87 7.52
N ASP A 9 -5.65 -1.98 7.64
CA ASP A 9 -6.78 -2.14 8.53
C ASP A 9 -6.54 -3.34 9.44
N GLN A 10 -6.25 -3.05 10.71
CA GLN A 10 -5.93 -4.03 11.72
C GLN A 10 -7.14 -4.91 12.10
N ASN A 11 -8.37 -4.37 12.01
CA ASN A 11 -9.58 -5.10 12.38
C ASN A 11 -9.89 -6.18 11.34
N ASN A 12 -9.73 -5.84 10.06
CA ASN A 12 -9.98 -6.76 8.94
C ASN A 12 -8.73 -7.51 8.46
N LYS A 13 -7.56 -7.23 9.05
CA LYS A 13 -6.25 -7.78 8.66
C LYS A 13 -5.99 -7.62 7.16
N ARG A 14 -6.16 -6.39 6.67
CA ARG A 14 -5.93 -6.02 5.26
C ARG A 14 -4.86 -4.95 5.13
N ALA A 15 -4.08 -5.00 4.07
CA ALA A 15 -3.14 -3.93 3.76
C ALA A 15 -3.00 -3.73 2.25
N VAL A 16 -2.61 -2.52 1.87
CA VAL A 16 -2.20 -2.17 0.50
C VAL A 16 -0.72 -1.86 0.54
N ILE A 17 0.03 -2.52 -0.34
CA ILE A 17 1.49 -2.49 -0.36
C ILE A 17 1.95 -1.91 -1.70
N TRP A 18 2.88 -0.97 -1.64
CA TRP A 18 3.61 -0.52 -2.83
C TRP A 18 4.88 -1.36 -2.98
N CYS A 19 5.03 -1.94 -4.16
CA CYS A 19 6.06 -2.93 -4.47
C CYS A 19 7.38 -2.27 -4.88
N GLU A 20 8.51 -2.93 -4.59
CA GLU A 20 9.86 -2.46 -4.98
C GLU A 20 10.06 -2.36 -6.50
N ASP A 21 9.24 -3.05 -7.29
CA ASP A 21 9.26 -2.98 -8.75
C ASP A 21 8.53 -1.74 -9.30
N HIS A 22 7.92 -0.94 -8.42
CA HIS A 22 7.08 0.22 -8.76
C HIS A 22 5.93 -0.09 -9.73
N GLY A 23 5.54 -1.36 -9.85
CA GLY A 23 4.39 -1.79 -10.65
C GLY A 23 3.08 -1.64 -9.88
N ASP A 24 2.11 -2.49 -10.21
CA ASP A 24 0.81 -2.49 -9.56
C ASP A 24 0.91 -2.76 -8.05
N LEU A 25 -0.06 -2.20 -7.32
CA LEU A 25 -0.19 -2.38 -5.88
C LEU A 25 -0.53 -3.82 -5.54
N ALA A 26 0.08 -4.32 -4.47
CA ALA A 26 -0.27 -5.63 -3.92
C ALA A 26 -1.27 -5.50 -2.77
N PHE A 27 -2.24 -6.40 -2.74
CA PHE A 27 -3.26 -6.46 -1.70
C PHE A 27 -3.00 -7.63 -0.76
N TYR A 28 -2.85 -7.33 0.53
CA TYR A 28 -2.77 -8.35 1.56
C TYR A 28 -4.13 -8.55 2.22
N LYS A 29 -4.51 -9.81 2.39
CA LYS A 29 -5.65 -10.22 3.22
C LYS A 29 -5.30 -11.53 3.91
N SER A 30 -5.28 -11.52 5.24
CA SER A 30 -5.05 -12.71 6.05
C SER A 30 -6.04 -13.82 5.66
N LYS A 31 -5.53 -15.00 5.27
CA LYS A 31 -6.37 -16.15 4.90
C LYS A 31 -6.89 -16.85 6.16
N GLN A 32 -6.21 -16.70 7.31
CA GLN A 32 -6.63 -17.25 8.59
C GLN A 32 -6.90 -16.16 9.64
N LYS A 33 -7.85 -16.41 10.54
CA LYS A 33 -8.13 -15.54 11.70
C LYS A 33 -6.95 -15.49 12.69
N ASP A 34 -6.13 -16.55 12.70
CA ASP A 34 -5.06 -16.77 13.67
C ASP A 34 -3.65 -16.61 13.09
N GLU A 35 -3.51 -16.12 11.85
CA GLU A 35 -2.24 -15.55 11.37
C GLU A 35 -2.03 -14.21 12.08
N PHE A 36 -1.78 -14.31 13.39
CA PHE A 36 -1.33 -13.20 14.20
C PHE A 36 0.11 -12.93 13.76
N LEU A 37 0.27 -12.00 12.82
CA LEU A 37 1.43 -11.12 12.89
C LEU A 37 1.37 -10.51 14.29
N ASP A 38 2.20 -11.05 15.21
CA ASP A 38 2.33 -10.55 16.60
C ASP A 38 2.48 -9.03 16.62
N ASN A 39 3.05 -8.49 15.54
CA ASN A 39 3.13 -7.07 15.25
C ASN A 39 2.46 -6.78 13.90
N TRP A 40 1.23 -6.26 13.93
CA TRP A 40 0.57 -5.71 12.74
C TRP A 40 1.43 -4.61 12.11
N CYS A 41 1.41 -4.51 10.77
CA CYS A 41 2.18 -3.53 10.01
C CYS A 41 1.38 -2.24 9.81
N ASP A 42 2.03 -1.11 10.07
CA ASP A 42 1.47 0.23 9.95
C ASP A 42 1.95 0.91 8.65
N PRO A 43 1.24 1.93 8.12
CA PRO A 43 1.71 2.67 6.97
C PRO A 43 3.11 3.25 7.17
N GLY A 44 3.99 3.04 6.19
CA GLY A 44 5.40 3.41 6.26
C GLY A 44 6.34 2.26 6.65
N ASP A 45 5.81 1.13 7.11
CA ASP A 45 6.60 -0.06 7.39
C ASP A 45 7.11 -0.72 6.10
N LEU A 46 8.37 -1.16 6.13
CA LEU A 46 8.99 -1.99 5.10
C LEU A 46 8.70 -3.46 5.41
N VAL A 47 8.15 -4.17 4.42
CA VAL A 47 7.72 -5.56 4.54
C VAL A 47 8.31 -6.43 3.44
N ARG A 48 8.43 -7.72 3.73
CA ARG A 48 8.70 -8.79 2.76
C ARG A 48 7.47 -9.68 2.64
N PHE A 49 7.14 -10.09 1.42
CA PHE A 49 5.99 -10.94 1.13
C PHE A 49 6.23 -11.74 -0.15
N ASP A 50 5.39 -12.74 -0.36
CA ASP A 50 5.28 -13.48 -1.62
C ASP A 50 4.10 -12.93 -2.44
N ILE A 51 4.21 -13.00 -3.77
CA ILE A 51 3.13 -12.59 -4.69
C ILE A 51 2.45 -13.82 -5.24
N GLU A 52 1.13 -13.82 -5.18
CA GLU A 52 0.24 -14.66 -5.96
C GLU A 52 -0.48 -13.76 -6.97
N GLU A 53 -0.36 -14.04 -8.26
CA GLU A 53 -1.12 -13.34 -9.30
C GLU A 53 -2.48 -14.01 -9.48
N ASP A 54 -3.56 -13.26 -9.25
CA ASP A 54 -4.94 -13.68 -9.49
C ASP A 54 -5.58 -12.74 -10.51
N GLY A 55 -5.44 -13.09 -11.79
CA GLY A 55 -5.81 -12.22 -12.90
C GLY A 55 -4.94 -10.96 -12.94
N GLU A 56 -5.57 -9.79 -12.91
CA GLU A 56 -4.90 -8.48 -12.88
C GLU A 56 -4.57 -8.03 -11.45
N MET A 57 -4.97 -8.80 -10.42
CA MET A 57 -4.73 -8.45 -9.03
C MET A 57 -3.48 -9.16 -8.48
N ARG A 58 -2.58 -8.37 -7.90
CA ARG A 58 -1.45 -8.89 -7.12
C ARG A 58 -1.89 -9.13 -5.68
N LEU A 59 -1.91 -10.38 -5.25
CA LEU A 59 -2.19 -10.76 -3.87
C LEU A 59 -0.90 -11.01 -3.11
N ALA A 60 -0.74 -10.36 -1.96
CA ALA A 60 0.38 -10.60 -1.07
C ALA A 60 0.05 -11.71 -0.07
N SER A 61 1.00 -12.62 0.14
CA SER A 61 0.95 -13.67 1.16
C SER A 61 2.28 -13.74 1.94
N ASN A 62 2.30 -14.48 3.04
CA ASN A 62 3.48 -14.63 3.91
C ASN A 62 4.12 -13.28 4.32
N LEU A 63 3.28 -12.31 4.67
CA LEU A 63 3.70 -10.96 5.02
C LEU A 63 4.58 -10.98 6.28
N SER A 64 5.73 -10.32 6.22
CA SER A 64 6.71 -10.24 7.30
C SER A 64 7.27 -8.82 7.41
N LEU A 65 7.31 -8.28 8.63
CA LEU A 65 7.90 -6.96 8.90
C LEU A 65 9.43 -7.04 8.80
N VAL A 66 10.03 -6.16 8.00
CA VAL A 66 11.48 -6.05 7.82
C VAL A 66 12.03 -4.88 8.64
N ALA A 67 11.41 -3.70 8.51
CA ALA A 67 11.75 -2.51 9.28
C ALA A 67 10.49 -1.69 9.55
N ALA A 68 10.30 -1.27 10.80
CA ALA A 68 9.20 -0.41 11.20
C ALA A 68 9.52 1.05 10.88
N ASP A 69 8.54 1.78 10.35
CA ASP A 69 8.62 3.21 10.07
C ASP A 69 9.84 3.64 9.22
N GLU A 70 10.22 2.80 8.26
CA GLU A 70 11.34 3.10 7.34
C GLU A 70 10.94 4.22 6.35
N TYR A 71 9.66 4.28 5.97
CA TYR A 71 9.13 5.22 4.98
C TYR A 71 7.84 5.95 5.42
N PRO A 72 7.82 6.64 6.58
CA PRO A 72 6.62 7.25 7.20
C PRO A 72 5.82 8.18 6.29
N THR A 73 6.54 8.88 5.40
CA THR A 73 5.97 9.97 4.60
C THR A 73 5.59 9.56 3.19
N LEU A 74 5.83 8.30 2.82
CA LEU A 74 5.70 7.86 1.43
C LEU A 74 4.27 7.93 0.92
N ALA A 75 3.31 7.43 1.69
CA ALA A 75 1.90 7.51 1.33
C ALA A 75 1.43 8.96 1.12
N ARG A 76 1.96 9.91 1.92
CA ARG A 76 1.68 11.35 1.75
C ARG A 76 2.30 11.88 0.45
N HIS A 77 3.56 11.56 0.16
CA HIS A 77 4.23 12.01 -1.05
C HIS A 77 3.55 11.48 -2.31
N LEU A 78 3.13 10.21 -2.32
CA LEU A 78 2.39 9.63 -3.44
C LEU A 78 1.05 10.34 -3.66
N LYS A 79 0.30 10.64 -2.58
CA LYS A 79 -0.94 11.43 -2.66
C LYS A 79 -0.72 12.85 -3.18
N GLN A 80 0.40 13.47 -2.86
CA GLN A 80 0.75 14.80 -3.36
C GLN A 80 1.15 14.76 -4.84
N ALA A 81 1.90 13.73 -5.23
CA ALA A 81 2.32 13.52 -6.62
C ALA A 81 1.12 13.27 -7.54
N SER A 82 0.09 12.55 -7.07
CA SER A 82 -1.14 12.33 -7.84
C SER A 82 -2.05 13.57 -7.91
N ALA A 83 -1.91 14.52 -7.00
CA ALA A 83 -2.66 15.77 -6.98
C ALA A 83 -2.00 16.90 -7.79
N ALA A 84 -0.70 16.77 -8.10
CA ALA A 84 -0.04 17.70 -9.00
C ALA A 84 -0.69 17.58 -10.39
N PRO A 85 -1.02 18.70 -11.07
CA PRO A 85 -1.43 18.64 -12.45
C PRO A 85 -0.24 18.05 -13.22
N VAL A 86 -0.37 16.79 -13.64
CA VAL A 86 0.42 16.26 -14.73
C VAL A 86 0.16 17.21 -15.88
N SER A 87 1.12 18.08 -16.17
CA SER A 87 1.05 18.95 -17.35
C SER A 87 0.88 17.98 -18.50
N ALA A 88 -0.33 17.96 -19.07
CA ALA A 88 -0.73 16.96 -20.04
C ALA A 88 0.30 17.01 -21.17
N VAL A 89 1.18 16.02 -21.20
CA VAL A 89 1.87 15.67 -22.43
C VAL A 89 0.73 15.23 -23.33
N ALA A 90 0.34 16.11 -24.24
CA ALA A 90 -0.69 15.83 -25.21
C ALA A 90 -0.36 14.48 -25.86
N PRO A 91 -1.32 13.54 -25.96
CA PRO A 91 -1.07 12.31 -26.68
C PRO A 91 -0.76 12.71 -28.12
N SER A 92 0.48 12.50 -28.56
CA SER A 92 0.77 12.48 -29.99
C SER A 92 -0.12 11.39 -30.57
N ALA A 93 -1.05 11.81 -31.42
CA ALA A 93 -1.98 10.94 -32.10
C ALA A 93 -1.20 9.97 -33.00
N ASP A 94 -0.78 8.84 -32.45
CA ASP A 94 -0.60 7.61 -33.21
C ASP A 94 -0.53 6.38 -32.29
N ALA A 95 -1.40 5.41 -32.61
CA ALA A 95 -1.40 4.00 -32.23
C ALA A 95 -1.63 3.61 -30.75
N ALA A 96 -2.89 3.31 -30.41
CA ALA A 96 -3.40 1.93 -30.25
C ALA A 96 -4.61 1.90 -29.30
N HIS A 97 -5.59 1.10 -29.70
CA HIS A 97 -6.88 0.88 -29.06
C HIS A 97 -6.73 0.33 -27.62
N TYR A 98 -7.03 1.14 -26.60
CA TYR A 98 -7.25 0.67 -25.22
C TYR A 98 -8.75 0.33 -25.07
N PRO A 99 -9.12 -0.88 -24.60
CA PRO A 99 -10.50 -1.16 -24.27
C PRO A 99 -10.92 -0.30 -23.08
N GLU A 100 -12.10 0.30 -23.22
CA GLU A 100 -12.83 1.03 -22.19
C GLU A 100 -12.96 0.17 -20.92
N GLU A 101 -12.98 0.82 -19.75
CA GLU A 101 -13.29 0.25 -18.42
C GLU A 101 -12.14 0.07 -17.40
N ASP A 102 -11.10 0.90 -17.43
CA ASP A 102 -10.35 1.16 -16.19
C ASP A 102 -11.21 2.01 -15.24
N LYS A 103 -11.96 1.32 -14.38
CA LYS A 103 -12.77 1.93 -13.31
C LYS A 103 -11.84 2.52 -12.25
N ILE A 104 -11.43 3.77 -12.47
CA ILE A 104 -10.76 4.59 -11.46
C ILE A 104 -11.75 4.81 -10.31
N VAL A 105 -11.55 4.11 -9.19
CA VAL A 105 -12.28 4.38 -7.94
C VAL A 105 -11.73 5.67 -7.33
N PRO A 106 -12.54 6.75 -7.23
CA PRO A 106 -12.08 7.95 -6.56
C PRO A 106 -11.98 7.66 -5.06
N PHE A 107 -10.78 7.82 -4.50
CA PHE A 107 -10.63 7.84 -3.05
C PHE A 107 -11.26 9.12 -2.50
N ALA A 108 -12.44 8.99 -1.89
CA ALA A 108 -13.06 10.09 -1.17
C ALA A 108 -12.13 10.49 -0.01
N ALA A 109 -11.64 11.73 -0.05
CA ALA A 109 -10.86 12.30 1.04
C ALA A 109 -11.79 12.52 2.24
N VAL A 110 -11.81 11.58 3.18
CA VAL A 110 -12.44 11.80 4.48
C VAL A 110 -11.50 12.66 5.31
N THR A 111 -11.83 13.94 5.47
CA THR A 111 -11.22 14.81 6.48
C THR A 111 -11.78 14.42 7.83
N GLU A 112 -11.16 13.46 8.51
CA GLU A 112 -11.41 13.22 9.93
C GLU A 112 -10.20 13.63 10.75
N ASN A 113 -10.44 14.70 11.51
CA ASN A 113 -9.56 15.25 12.52
C ASN A 113 -9.65 14.29 13.73
N ALA A 114 -8.66 13.41 13.92
CA ALA A 114 -8.62 12.55 15.10
C ALA A 114 -7.19 12.36 15.63
N MET A 115 -7.05 12.77 16.89
CA MET A 115 -5.88 12.78 17.75
C MET A 115 -4.93 11.58 17.56
N THR A 116 -3.67 11.93 17.34
CA THR A 116 -2.50 11.07 17.54
C THR A 116 -2.57 10.32 18.86
N LYS A 117 -2.78 9.01 18.81
CA LYS A 117 -2.24 8.08 19.81
C LYS A 117 -1.01 7.42 19.21
N VAL A 118 0.13 8.08 19.41
CA VAL A 118 1.43 7.43 19.29
C VAL A 118 1.58 6.53 20.52
N CYS A 119 1.42 5.22 20.35
CA CYS A 119 1.83 4.26 21.37
C CYS A 119 3.35 4.08 21.27
N PRO A 120 4.13 4.40 22.31
CA PRO A 120 5.57 4.17 22.27
C PRO A 120 5.85 2.65 22.34
N LYS A 121 6.36 2.07 21.26
CA LYS A 121 6.82 0.68 21.24
C LYS A 121 8.23 0.64 21.86
N GLN A 122 8.35 0.02 23.04
CA GLN A 122 9.65 -0.33 23.62
C GLN A 122 10.21 -1.52 22.84
N TYR A 123 11.29 -1.29 22.08
CA TYR A 123 12.04 -2.37 21.46
C TYR A 123 13.10 -2.87 22.45
N LYS A 124 13.00 -4.14 22.83
CA LYS A 124 13.99 -4.81 23.67
C LYS A 124 15.17 -5.17 22.77
N ALA A 125 16.30 -4.49 22.96
CA ALA A 125 17.56 -4.85 22.31
C ALA A 125 17.98 -6.26 22.75
N LEU A 126 18.38 -7.09 21.79
CA LEU A 126 19.12 -8.33 22.04
C LEU A 126 20.55 -8.01 22.46
#